data_AF-A0A2E2K246-F1
#
_entry.id   AF-A0A2E2K246-F1
#
_cell.length_a   1.000
_cell.length_b   1.000
_cell.length_c   1.000
_cell.angle_alpha   90.00
_cell.angle_beta   90.00
_cell.angle_gamma   90.00
#
_symmetry.space_group_name_H-M   'P 1'
#
loop_
_entity.id
_entity.type
_entity.pdbx_description
1 polymer ?
#
loop_
_entity_poly.entity_id
_entity_poly.type
_entity_poly.pdbx_seq_one_letter_code
_entity_poly.pdbx_strand_id
1 'polypeptide(L)'
;MIERADPATRRKTLIILLALCAPMLLMLRSAESQSVQVFAEQPELLLAVVAVVSLLMLVPLGLLWRLALRIQRSERFPPSGEKLLRDTRVRTGADALRYARFLKVLVALLALAIAAIPVLFFLLLRSLSGV
;
A
#
# COMPACT_ATOMS: atom_id res chain seq x y z
N MET A 1 13.34 -24.49 7.94
CA MET A 1 14.14 -23.57 8.77
C MET A 1 13.29 -22.35 9.10
N ILE A 2 13.29 -21.87 10.36
CA ILE A 2 12.57 -20.66 10.77
C ILE A 2 13.61 -19.58 11.03
N GLU A 3 13.43 -18.41 10.42
CA GLU A 3 14.29 -17.25 10.61
C GLU A 3 13.63 -16.33 11.65
N ARG A 4 14.35 -16.03 12.74
CA ARG A 4 13.81 -15.32 13.91
C ARG A 4 13.68 -13.83 13.64
N ALA A 5 12.63 -13.23 14.22
CA ALA A 5 12.42 -11.79 14.18
C ALA A 5 13.51 -11.01 14.93
N ASP A 6 13.81 -9.80 14.44
CA ASP A 6 14.65 -8.83 15.15
C ASP A 6 13.75 -7.91 16.01
N PRO A 7 13.81 -7.99 17.36
CA PRO A 7 12.96 -7.21 18.24
C PRO A 7 13.25 -5.70 18.17
N ALA A 8 14.48 -5.31 17.85
CA ALA A 8 14.84 -3.90 17.71
C ALA A 8 14.17 -3.27 16.47
N THR A 9 14.10 -4.02 15.38
CA THR A 9 13.40 -3.60 14.15
C THR A 9 11.90 -3.49 14.39
N ARG A 10 11.29 -4.45 15.10
CA ARG A 10 9.86 -4.41 15.46
C ARG A 10 9.46 -3.16 16.22
N ARG A 11 10.24 -2.75 17.22
CA ARG A 11 9.95 -1.55 18.02
C ARG A 11 10.04 -0.27 17.16
N LYS A 12 11.06 -0.16 16.31
CA LYS A 12 11.22 0.98 15.39
C LYS A 12 10.07 1.08 14.40
N THR A 13 9.66 -0.04 13.79
CA THR A 13 8.55 -0.06 12.84
C THR A 13 7.23 0.33 13.50
N LEU A 14 6.96 -0.12 14.73
CA LEU A 14 5.76 0.30 15.47
C LEU A 14 5.75 1.80 15.75
N ILE A 15 6.88 2.38 16.16
CA ILE A 15 6.98 3.83 16.41
C ILE A 15 6.77 4.62 15.12
N ILE A 16 7.38 4.21 14.01
CA ILE A 16 7.22 4.86 12.71
C ILE A 16 5.77 4.76 12.24
N LEU A 17 5.15 3.58 12.36
CA LEU A 17 3.75 3.38 11.99
C LEU A 17 2.83 4.28 12.82
N LEU A 18 3.04 4.33 14.14
CA LEU A 18 2.25 5.18 15.03
C LEU A 18 2.43 6.67 14.69
N ALA A 19 3.66 7.10 14.41
CA ALA A 19 3.96 8.48 14.01
C ALA A 19 3.34 8.85 12.65
N LEU A 20 3.23 7.91 11.70
CA LEU A 20 2.58 8.14 10.41
C LEU A 20 1.06 8.12 10.50
N CYS A 21 0.48 7.24 11.33
CA CYS A 21 -0.97 7.10 11.47
C CYS A 21 -1.58 8.14 12.42
N ALA A 22 -0.85 8.62 13.43
CA ALA A 22 -1.34 9.63 14.38
C ALA A 22 -1.88 10.91 13.72
N PRO A 23 -1.16 11.58 12.78
CA PRO A 23 -1.70 12.78 12.12
C PRO A 23 -2.92 12.45 11.26
N MET A 24 -2.97 11.29 10.61
CA MET A 24 -4.15 10.85 9.86
C MET A 24 -5.36 10.63 10.77
N LEU A 25 -5.18 10.01 11.93
CA LEU A 25 -6.23 9.80 12.93
C LEU A 25 -6.73 11.12 13.55
N LEU A 26 -5.81 12.07 13.79
CA LEU A 26 -6.16 13.42 14.25
C LEU A 26 -6.92 14.19 13.17
N MET A 27 -6.51 14.09 11.90
CA MET A 27 -7.24 14.70 10.79
C MET A 27 -8.64 14.08 10.62
N LEU A 28 -8.78 12.75 10.70
CA LEU A 28 -10.08 12.08 10.64
C LEU A 28 -11.03 12.57 11.75
N ARG A 29 -10.52 12.77 12.97
CA ARG A 29 -11.28 13.33 14.09
C ARG A 29 -11.74 14.76 13.85
N SER A 30 -10.90 15.58 13.23
CA SER A 30 -11.20 16.99 12.93
C SER A 30 -12.07 17.17 11.68
N ALA A 31 -12.04 16.21 10.76
CA ALA A 31 -12.73 16.28 9.47
C ALA A 31 -14.25 16.02 9.57
N GLU A 32 -14.72 15.45 10.67
CA GLU A 32 -16.14 15.10 10.87
C GLU A 32 -17.09 16.32 10.90
N SER A 33 -16.58 17.56 11.09
CA SER A 33 -17.46 18.74 11.28
C SER A 33 -17.39 19.81 10.18
N GLN A 34 -16.33 19.90 9.37
CA GLN A 34 -16.18 20.97 8.35
C GLN A 34 -15.87 20.47 6.93
N SER A 35 -15.33 19.25 6.77
CA SER A 35 -14.75 18.84 5.49
C SER A 35 -15.78 18.44 4.44
N VAL A 36 -16.92 17.87 4.87
CA VAL A 36 -17.93 17.32 3.95
C VAL A 36 -18.58 18.42 3.09
N GLN A 37 -18.76 19.63 3.63
CA GLN A 37 -19.33 20.75 2.88
C GLN A 37 -18.36 21.31 1.84
N VAL A 38 -17.08 21.49 2.18
CA VAL A 38 -16.05 22.00 1.26
C VAL A 38 -15.86 21.07 0.05
N PHE A 39 -15.89 19.76 0.26
CA PHE A 39 -15.76 18.79 -0.84
C PHE A 39 -17.03 18.65 -1.69
N ALA A 40 -18.20 18.97 -1.16
CA ALA A 40 -19.45 18.99 -1.92
C ALA A 40 -19.51 20.19 -2.88
N GLU A 41 -18.93 21.32 -2.49
CA GLU A 41 -18.90 22.55 -3.30
C GLU A 41 -17.83 22.52 -4.41
N GLN A 42 -16.79 21.69 -4.29
CA GLN A 42 -15.66 21.64 -5.23
C GLN A 42 -15.28 20.19 -5.62
N PRO A 43 -16.04 19.55 -6.53
CA PRO A 43 -15.79 18.16 -6.93
C PRO A 43 -14.44 17.96 -7.63
N GLU A 44 -13.91 18.98 -8.29
CA GLU A 44 -12.58 18.93 -8.93
C GLU A 44 -11.45 18.81 -7.90
N LEU A 45 -11.56 19.52 -6.77
CA LEU A 45 -10.57 19.45 -5.70
C LEU A 45 -10.61 18.07 -5.03
N LEU A 46 -11.81 17.49 -4.86
CA LEU A 46 -11.96 16.13 -4.37
C LEU A 46 -11.34 15.10 -5.32
N LEU A 47 -11.55 15.23 -6.64
CA LEU A 47 -10.90 14.38 -7.65
C LEU A 47 -9.37 14.50 -7.59
N ALA A 48 -8.83 15.72 -7.46
CA ALA A 48 -7.40 15.94 -7.33
C ALA A 48 -6.82 15.26 -6.08
N VAL A 49 -7.50 15.38 -4.93
CA VAL A 49 -7.10 14.70 -3.69
C VAL A 49 -7.13 13.18 -3.86
N VAL A 50 -8.20 12.62 -4.43
CA VAL A 50 -8.31 11.18 -4.70
C VAL A 50 -7.20 10.69 -5.63
N ALA A 51 -6.88 11.45 -6.68
CA ALA A 51 -5.81 11.13 -7.61
C ALA A 51 -4.43 11.15 -6.92
N VAL A 52 -4.14 12.18 -6.12
CA VAL A 52 -2.88 12.29 -5.37
C VAL A 52 -2.75 11.16 -4.36
N VAL A 53 -3.79 10.87 -3.58
CA VAL A 53 -3.77 9.75 -2.61
C VAL A 53 -3.55 8.41 -3.33
N SER A 54 -4.23 8.19 -4.45
CA SER A 54 -4.06 6.98 -5.27
C SER A 54 -2.63 6.84 -5.77
N LEU A 55 -2.02 7.95 -6.24
CA LEU A 55 -0.63 7.99 -6.67
C LEU A 55 0.35 7.67 -5.52
N LEU A 56 0.13 8.24 -4.34
CA LEU A 56 0.96 7.94 -3.15
C LEU A 56 0.89 6.45 -2.77
N MET A 57 -0.27 5.81 -2.94
CA MET A 57 -0.45 4.39 -2.64
C MET A 57 0.29 3.46 -3.62
N LEU A 58 0.77 3.95 -4.76
CA LEU A 58 1.64 3.16 -5.64
C LEU A 58 3.06 2.99 -5.08
N VAL A 59 3.51 3.88 -4.19
CA VAL A 59 4.85 3.80 -3.55
C VAL A 59 5.06 2.49 -2.78
N PRO A 60 4.19 2.09 -1.82
CA PRO A 60 4.34 0.83 -1.11
C PRO A 60 4.20 -0.39 -2.04
N LEU A 61 3.40 -0.31 -3.11
CA LEU A 61 3.31 -1.37 -4.12
C LEU A 61 4.63 -1.55 -4.87
N GLY A 62 5.33 -0.46 -5.19
CA GLY A 62 6.67 -0.51 -5.78
C GLY A 62 7.68 -1.21 -4.87
N LEU A 63 7.59 -1.00 -3.54
CA LEU A 63 8.43 -1.70 -2.56
C LEU A 63 8.12 -3.20 -2.53
N LEU A 64 6.83 -3.58 -2.55
CA LEU A 64 6.41 -4.98 -2.61
C LEU A 64 6.85 -5.67 -3.91
N TRP A 65 6.77 -4.96 -5.04
CA TRP A 65 7.26 -5.47 -6.32
C TRP A 65 8.77 -5.72 -6.30
N ARG A 66 9.54 -4.77 -5.76
CA ARG A 66 11.00 -4.91 -5.56
C ARG A 66 11.31 -6.11 -4.67
N LEU A 67 10.55 -6.33 -3.59
CA LEU A 67 10.70 -7.51 -2.75
C LEU A 67 10.44 -8.81 -3.55
N ALA A 68 9.36 -8.85 -4.34
CA ALA A 68 9.05 -10.00 -5.19
C ALA A 68 10.17 -10.31 -6.20
N LEU A 69 10.77 -9.27 -6.80
CA LEU A 69 11.93 -9.42 -7.69
C LEU A 69 13.15 -9.97 -6.95
N ARG A 70 13.42 -9.50 -5.73
CA ARG A 70 14.53 -10.01 -4.92
C ARG A 70 14.34 -11.48 -4.56
N ILE A 71 13.15 -11.87 -4.13
CA ILE A 71 12.79 -13.27 -3.84
C ILE A 71 13.00 -14.14 -5.08
N GLN A 72 12.60 -13.65 -6.26
CA GLN A 72 12.79 -14.39 -7.51
C GLN A 72 14.27 -14.57 -7.85
N ARG A 73 15.10 -13.53 -7.66
CA ARG A 73 16.55 -13.60 -7.93
C ARG A 73 17.30 -14.49 -6.94
N SER A 74 16.91 -14.49 -5.67
CA SER A 74 17.56 -15.29 -4.62
C SER A 74 16.96 -16.69 -4.46
N GLU A 75 15.88 -17.00 -5.18
CA GLU A 75 15.07 -18.23 -5.04
C GLU A 75 14.78 -18.62 -3.59
N ARG A 76 14.59 -17.60 -2.75
CA ARG A 76 14.49 -17.74 -1.30
C ARG A 76 13.59 -16.65 -0.74
N PHE A 77 12.65 -17.06 0.12
CA PHE A 77 11.83 -16.15 0.91
C PHE A 77 12.00 -16.48 2.39
N PRO A 78 12.31 -15.51 3.27
CA PRO A 78 12.72 -14.14 2.95
C PRO A 78 14.09 -14.08 2.24
N PRO A 79 14.40 -13.01 1.49
CA PRO A 79 15.76 -12.80 0.98
C PRO A 79 16.78 -12.75 2.12
N SER A 80 17.99 -13.27 1.90
CA SER A 80 19.03 -13.30 2.93
C SER A 80 19.42 -11.90 3.41
N GLY A 81 19.57 -11.72 4.73
CA GLY A 81 20.00 -10.46 5.34
C GLY A 81 18.88 -9.42 5.52
N GLU A 82 17.62 -9.81 5.28
CA GLU A 82 16.45 -8.98 5.55
C GLU A 82 16.08 -8.99 7.04
N LYS A 83 15.66 -7.83 7.56
CA LYS A 83 15.18 -7.71 8.94
C LYS A 83 13.73 -8.15 9.02
N LEU A 84 13.47 -9.19 9.81
CA LEU A 84 12.14 -9.75 9.94
C LEU A 84 11.41 -9.18 11.15
N LEU A 85 10.15 -8.80 10.95
CA LEU A 85 9.25 -8.32 12.00
C LEU A 85 8.62 -9.47 12.81
N ARG A 86 8.52 -10.65 12.20
CA ARG A 86 7.93 -11.86 12.78
C ARG A 86 8.73 -13.07 12.31
N ASP A 87 8.77 -14.09 13.15
CA ASP A 87 9.32 -15.39 12.80
C ASP A 87 8.70 -15.89 11.48
N THR A 88 9.54 -16.04 10.47
CA THR A 88 9.10 -16.36 9.11
C THR A 88 9.69 -17.71 8.71
N ARG A 89 8.84 -18.59 8.16
CA ARG A 89 9.31 -19.86 7.59
C ARG A 89 10.08 -19.57 6.31
N VAL A 90 11.31 -20.08 6.25
CA VAL A 90 12.15 -19.99 5.06
C VAL A 90 11.60 -20.93 4.00
N ARG A 91 11.31 -20.40 2.80
CA ARG A 91 10.96 -21.12 1.58
C ARG A 91 12.11 -21.01 0.60
N THR A 92 12.39 -22.06 -0.16
CA THR A 92 13.49 -22.11 -1.14
C THR A 92 13.02 -22.72 -2.46
N GLY A 93 13.75 -22.42 -3.54
CA GLY A 93 13.54 -22.99 -4.88
C GLY A 93 12.13 -22.72 -5.42
N ALA A 94 11.48 -23.76 -5.91
CA ALA A 94 10.17 -23.68 -6.57
C ALA A 94 9.08 -23.01 -5.71
N ASP A 95 9.07 -23.23 -4.40
CA ASP A 95 8.08 -22.64 -3.49
C ASP A 95 8.30 -21.14 -3.30
N ALA A 96 9.56 -20.70 -3.24
CA ALA A 96 9.89 -19.28 -3.21
C ALA A 96 9.50 -18.58 -4.52
N LEU A 97 9.70 -19.25 -5.67
CA LEU A 97 9.32 -18.73 -6.98
C LEU A 97 7.79 -18.66 -7.16
N ARG A 98 7.03 -19.64 -6.65
CA ARG A 98 5.56 -19.57 -6.63
C ARG A 98 5.09 -18.40 -5.77
N TYR A 99 5.68 -18.22 -4.60
CA TYR A 99 5.37 -17.10 -3.72
C TYR A 99 5.69 -15.74 -4.36
N ALA A 100 6.84 -15.60 -5.02
CA ALA A 100 7.21 -14.39 -5.74
C ALA A 100 6.22 -14.08 -6.89
N ARG A 101 5.80 -15.09 -7.66
CA ARG A 101 4.79 -14.93 -8.72
C ARG A 101 3.45 -14.50 -8.15
N PHE A 102 2.97 -15.16 -7.10
CA PHE A 102 1.73 -14.77 -6.43
C PHE A 102 1.79 -13.32 -5.93
N LEU A 103 2.90 -12.93 -5.29
CA LEU A 103 3.10 -11.57 -4.80
C LEU A 103 3.08 -10.54 -5.95
N LYS A 104 3.71 -10.85 -7.10
CA LYS A 104 3.64 -9.98 -8.29
C LYS A 104 2.21 -9.84 -8.82
N VAL A 105 1.48 -10.94 -8.96
CA VAL A 105 0.09 -10.91 -9.43
C VAL A 105 -0.77 -10.06 -8.48
N LEU A 106 -0.63 -10.27 -7.17
CA LEU A 106 -1.34 -9.50 -6.16
C LEU A 106 -1.02 -8.00 -6.25
N VAL A 107 0.26 -7.63 -6.38
CA VAL A 107 0.69 -6.23 -6.54
C VAL A 107 0.14 -5.63 -7.83
N ALA A 108 0.13 -6.38 -8.93
CA ALA A 108 -0.42 -5.90 -10.20
C ALA A 108 -1.93 -5.66 -10.11
N LEU A 109 -2.68 -6.56 -9.48
CA LEU A 109 -4.12 -6.41 -9.26
C LEU A 109 -4.43 -5.21 -8.36
N LEU A 110 -3.66 -5.02 -7.28
CA LEU A 110 -3.79 -3.86 -6.40
C LEU A 110 -3.46 -2.55 -7.12
N ALA A 111 -2.38 -2.52 -7.91
CA ALA A 111 -2.01 -1.34 -8.68
C ALA A 111 -3.11 -0.97 -9.69
N LEU A 112 -3.69 -1.97 -10.36
CA LEU A 112 -4.80 -1.76 -11.28
C LEU A 112 -6.04 -1.22 -10.55
N ALA A 113 -6.39 -1.80 -9.41
CA ALA A 113 -7.52 -1.35 -8.60
C ALA A 113 -7.34 0.11 -8.15
N ILE A 114 -6.14 0.47 -7.67
CA ILE A 114 -5.84 1.84 -7.22
C ILE A 114 -5.88 2.83 -8.39
N ALA A 115 -5.32 2.46 -9.54
CA ALA A 115 -5.37 3.29 -10.74
C ALA A 115 -6.80 3.48 -11.27
N ALA A 116 -7.69 2.49 -11.08
CA ALA A 116 -9.07 2.57 -11.50
C ALA A 116 -9.92 3.53 -10.64
N ILE A 117 -9.58 3.75 -9.36
CA ILE A 117 -10.34 4.62 -8.44
C ILE A 117 -10.56 6.03 -9.01
N PRO A 118 -9.52 6.82 -9.37
CA PRO A 118 -9.73 8.18 -9.88
C PRO A 118 -10.48 8.19 -11.23
N VAL A 119 -10.29 7.16 -12.06
CA VAL A 119 -11.00 7.03 -13.34
C VAL A 119 -12.49 6.78 -13.11
N LEU A 120 -12.83 5.82 -12.25
CA LEU A 120 -14.22 5.54 -11.88
C LEU A 120 -14.88 6.74 -11.21
N PHE A 121 -14.13 7.45 -10.35
CA PHE A 121 -14.62 8.66 -9.70
C PHE A 121 -14.91 9.76 -10.71
N PHE A 122 -14.02 9.99 -11.68
CA PHE A 122 -14.22 10.94 -12.77
C PHE A 122 -15.45 10.57 -13.63
N LEU A 123 -15.60 9.29 -13.99
CA LEU A 123 -16.76 8.81 -14.75
C LEU A 123 -18.07 8.99 -13.98
N LEU A 124 -18.05 8.76 -12.66
CA LEU A 124 -19.20 8.96 -11.80
C LEU A 124 -19.58 10.44 -11.71
N LEU A 125 -18.62 11.35 -11.53
CA LEU A 125 -18.86 12.79 -11.56
C LEU A 125 -19.48 13.22 -12.89
N ARG A 126 -18.94 12.71 -14.00
CA ARG A 126 -19.46 12.98 -15.34
C ARG A 126 -20.91 12.48 -15.52
N SER A 127 -21.20 11.27 -15.06
CA SER A 127 -22.55 10.70 -15.13
C SER A 127 -23.56 11.50 -14.32
N LEU A 128 -23.15 12.12 -13.21
CA LEU A 128 -24.03 12.93 -12.36
C LEU A 128 -24.19 14.36 -12.89
N SER A 129 -23.19 14.90 -13.60
CA SER A 129 -23.27 16.25 -14.19
C SER A 129 -24.08 16.31 -15.49
N GLY A 130 -24.52 15.16 -16.03
CA GLY A 130 -25.38 15.10 -17.22
C GLY A 130 -24.69 15.45 -18.54
N VAL A 131 -23.35 15.34 -18.60
CA VAL A 131 -22.49 15.65 -19.78
C VAL A 131 -21.79 14.40 -20.34
#